data_AF-A0A1B2R0D0-F1
#
_entry.id   AF-A0A1B2R0D0-F1
#
_cell.length_a   1.000
_cell.length_b   1.000
_cell.length_c   1.000
_cell.angle_alpha   90.00
_cell.angle_beta   90.00
_cell.angle_gamma   90.00
#
_symmetry.space_group_name_H-M   'P 1'
#
loop_
_entity.id
_entity.type
_entity.pdbx_description
1 polymer ?
#
loop_
_entity_poly.entity_id
_entity_poly.type
_entity_poly.pdbx_seq_one_letter_code
_entity_poly.pdbx_strand_id
1 'polypeptide(L)'
;MTSPNPNQPLDLLGGRTPAQFMKSHWQRKPLLIRQAIPGFKPPLGIADLKRMARRDDVASRLIWREDGQWQMEQGPFARLPKASEPDWTLLVQSVDLHHDAAAELMHRFRFVPDARLDDIMISIATDGGGVGPHFDSYDVFLLQAVGRREWRIGRQRDLSLQPDLPLKILRRFEPEATYVLEPGDMLYLPPQLAHDGIAQGDCMTISIGFRAPDQATLARGMLEAAAEQVLARAGQPSGPYGEPALPGPRLQGRYRDPSQAATAHPAELPDGLAAAALDAVGRVRFDEALAHRFLGCWLTEPGATAVFDTPAADGPDLAAEWPETGMLRLDRRTRLLYRGRQLFINGETAPVSASPALRRLADARRLACAEPAARTLTEEERECLTQWLDDGWLVYDPEA
;
A
#
# COMPACT_ATOMS: atom_id res chain seq x y z
N MET A 1 14.80 1.00 -10.28
CA MET A 1 15.39 2.31 -9.94
C MET A 1 16.21 2.19 -8.65
N THR A 2 17.22 3.03 -8.42
CA THR A 2 17.92 3.09 -7.12
C THR A 2 17.14 3.94 -6.12
N SER A 3 17.06 3.52 -4.86
CA SER A 3 16.40 4.29 -3.80
C SER A 3 16.97 5.71 -3.68
N PRO A 4 16.15 6.76 -3.47
CA PRO A 4 16.65 8.13 -3.38
C PRO A 4 17.61 8.31 -2.21
N ASN A 5 18.72 9.01 -2.42
CA ASN A 5 19.65 9.33 -1.34
C ASN A 5 18.97 10.31 -0.35
N PRO A 6 18.89 9.99 0.96
CA PRO A 6 18.16 10.81 1.92
C PRO A 6 18.75 12.21 2.15
N ASN A 7 20.01 12.42 1.76
CA ASN A 7 20.75 13.66 1.97
C ASN A 7 21.00 14.44 0.68
N GLN A 8 20.52 13.95 -0.47
CA GLN A 8 20.63 14.67 -1.73
C GLN A 8 19.33 15.43 -2.02
N PRO A 9 19.39 16.72 -2.43
CA PRO A 9 18.21 17.45 -2.88
C PRO A 9 17.50 16.75 -4.05
N LEU A 10 16.16 16.77 -4.03
CA LEU A 10 15.33 16.25 -5.11
C LEU A 10 14.39 17.35 -5.62
N ASP A 11 14.29 17.50 -6.93
CA ASP A 11 13.26 18.37 -7.56
C ASP A 11 11.85 17.94 -7.15
N LEU A 12 11.65 16.62 -6.99
CA LEU A 12 10.42 16.02 -6.47
C LEU A 12 9.98 16.62 -5.12
N LEU A 13 10.92 17.17 -4.33
CA LEU A 13 10.67 17.77 -3.03
C LEU A 13 10.95 19.29 -3.02
N GLY A 14 10.98 19.92 -4.20
CA GLY A 14 11.23 21.35 -4.37
C GLY A 14 12.62 21.75 -3.91
N GLY A 15 13.64 20.96 -4.27
CA GLY A 15 15.04 21.19 -3.90
C GLY A 15 15.39 20.84 -2.45
N ARG A 16 14.49 20.17 -1.72
CA ARG A 16 14.77 19.63 -0.37
C ARG A 16 15.36 18.24 -0.47
N THR A 17 16.16 17.88 0.52
CA THR A 17 16.52 16.47 0.72
C THR A 17 15.33 15.72 1.31
N PRO A 18 15.22 14.39 1.08
CA PRO A 18 14.22 13.59 1.78
C PRO A 18 14.28 13.73 3.30
N ALA A 19 15.47 13.74 3.90
CA ALA A 19 15.62 13.92 5.35
C ALA A 19 15.02 15.26 5.84
N GLN A 20 15.21 16.34 5.09
CA GLN A 20 14.59 17.63 5.41
C GLN A 20 13.07 17.59 5.30
N PHE A 21 12.54 16.97 4.24
CA PHE A 21 11.10 16.81 4.05
C PHE A 21 10.47 16.00 5.19
N MET A 22 11.04 14.82 5.50
CA MET A 22 10.57 13.95 6.58
C MET A 22 10.57 14.64 7.95
N LYS A 23 11.58 15.49 8.21
CA LYS A 23 11.68 16.24 9.47
C LYS A 23 10.63 17.36 9.60
N SER A 24 10.26 18.00 8.50
CA SER A 24 9.56 19.30 8.55
C SER A 24 8.16 19.32 7.95
N HIS A 25 7.81 18.41 7.04
CA HIS A 25 6.53 18.39 6.33
C HIS A 25 5.76 17.10 6.55
N TRP A 26 6.42 15.94 6.41
CA TRP A 26 5.78 14.63 6.57
C TRP A 26 4.98 14.52 7.88
N GLN A 27 3.69 14.22 7.77
CA GLN A 27 2.68 14.18 8.83
C GLN A 27 2.54 15.46 9.68
N ARG A 28 2.93 16.62 9.13
CA ARG A 28 2.95 17.89 9.87
C ARG A 28 2.28 19.02 9.11
N LYS A 29 2.76 19.32 7.90
CA LYS A 29 2.31 20.49 7.16
C LYS A 29 2.30 20.27 5.65
N PRO A 30 1.32 20.86 4.94
CA PRO A 30 1.26 20.76 3.49
C PRO A 30 2.46 21.43 2.84
N LEU A 31 2.77 21.02 1.61
CA LEU A 31 3.84 21.59 0.80
C LEU A 31 3.41 21.66 -0.66
N LEU A 32 3.33 22.87 -1.21
CA LEU A 32 3.26 23.10 -2.64
C LEU A 32 4.66 23.02 -3.25
N ILE A 33 4.80 22.26 -4.33
CA ILE A 33 6.04 22.02 -5.05
C ILE A 33 5.79 22.34 -6.51
N ARG A 34 6.30 23.49 -6.99
CA ARG A 34 6.21 23.86 -8.40
C ARG A 34 7.20 23.05 -9.21
N GLN A 35 6.75 22.52 -10.34
CA GLN A 35 7.56 21.71 -11.26
C GLN A 35 8.35 20.61 -10.53
N ALA A 36 7.66 19.86 -9.66
CA ALA A 36 8.23 18.69 -8.99
C ALA A 36 8.76 17.66 -10.01
N ILE A 37 8.12 17.60 -11.18
CA ILE A 37 8.59 16.87 -12.34
C ILE A 37 8.51 17.80 -13.56
N PRO A 38 9.60 18.47 -13.95
CA PRO A 38 9.61 19.37 -15.10
C PRO A 38 9.27 18.64 -16.40
N GLY A 39 8.42 19.25 -17.24
CA GLY A 39 8.01 18.66 -18.52
C GLY A 39 7.27 17.33 -18.36
N PHE A 40 6.55 17.17 -17.25
CA PHE A 40 5.87 15.92 -16.91
C PHE A 40 4.93 15.44 -18.02
N LYS A 41 5.04 14.15 -18.35
CA LYS A 41 4.10 13.45 -19.21
C LYS A 41 3.43 12.35 -18.38
N PRO A 42 2.10 12.26 -18.38
CA PRO A 42 1.41 11.23 -17.63
C PRO A 42 1.79 9.83 -18.14
N PRO A 43 1.80 8.81 -17.26
CA PRO A 43 2.08 7.43 -17.66
C PRO A 43 1.00 6.88 -18.61
N LEU A 44 -0.22 7.39 -18.52
CA LEU A 44 -1.40 6.96 -19.27
C LEU A 44 -2.17 8.17 -19.78
N GLY A 45 -2.75 8.07 -20.98
CA GLY A 45 -3.67 9.09 -21.48
C GLY A 45 -5.06 9.01 -20.84
N ILE A 46 -5.85 10.08 -20.97
CA ILE A 46 -7.25 10.12 -20.52
C ILE A 46 -8.08 8.98 -21.14
N ALA A 47 -7.85 8.68 -22.42
CA ALA A 47 -8.55 7.62 -23.13
C ALA A 47 -8.22 6.21 -22.58
N ASP A 48 -6.95 5.96 -22.24
CA ASP A 48 -6.52 4.71 -21.61
C ASP A 48 -7.17 4.54 -20.23
N LEU A 49 -7.20 5.61 -19.44
CA LEU A 49 -7.84 5.59 -18.12
C LEU A 49 -9.34 5.31 -18.21
N LYS A 50 -10.03 5.94 -19.18
CA LYS A 50 -11.45 5.66 -19.45
C LYS A 50 -11.70 4.23 -19.93
N ARG A 51 -10.75 3.59 -20.61
CA ARG A 51 -10.85 2.15 -20.94
C ARG A 51 -10.63 1.29 -19.70
N MET A 52 -9.66 1.67 -18.87
CA MET A 52 -9.32 0.95 -17.65
C MET A 52 -10.50 0.88 -16.67
N ALA A 53 -11.25 1.97 -16.52
CA ALA A 53 -12.45 2.04 -15.67
C ALA A 53 -13.64 1.14 -16.13
N ARG A 54 -13.50 0.44 -17.26
CA ARG A 54 -14.51 -0.48 -17.80
C ARG A 54 -14.17 -1.94 -17.52
N ARG A 55 -13.03 -2.21 -16.89
CA ARG A 55 -12.55 -3.57 -16.61
C ARG A 55 -13.03 -3.99 -15.22
N ASP A 56 -13.42 -5.25 -15.10
CA ASP A 56 -13.90 -5.82 -13.83
C ASP A 56 -12.80 -5.94 -12.76
N ASP A 57 -11.54 -6.01 -13.18
CA ASP A 57 -10.37 -6.10 -12.30
C ASP A 57 -9.84 -4.75 -11.82
N VAL A 58 -10.50 -3.63 -12.17
CA VAL A 58 -10.08 -2.28 -11.79
C VAL A 58 -11.18 -1.54 -11.04
N ALA A 59 -10.92 -1.23 -9.78
CA ALA A 59 -11.80 -0.40 -8.97
C ALA A 59 -11.82 1.04 -9.50
N SER A 60 -13.01 1.54 -9.81
CA SER A 60 -13.21 2.91 -10.29
C SER A 60 -14.52 3.51 -9.76
N ARG A 61 -14.58 4.84 -9.72
CA ARG A 61 -15.73 5.60 -9.20
C ARG A 61 -15.99 6.81 -10.08
N LEU A 62 -17.25 7.03 -10.43
CA LEU A 62 -17.71 8.22 -11.12
C LEU A 62 -18.47 9.08 -10.13
N ILE A 63 -18.12 10.35 -10.04
CA ILE A 63 -18.72 11.33 -9.14
C ILE A 63 -19.18 12.52 -9.98
N TRP A 64 -20.40 13.00 -9.75
CA TRP A 64 -20.92 14.17 -10.41
C TRP A 64 -21.92 14.92 -9.52
N ARG A 65 -22.34 16.10 -9.97
CA ARG A 65 -23.41 16.87 -9.34
C ARG A 65 -24.64 16.89 -10.23
N GLU A 66 -25.79 16.60 -9.65
CA GLU A 66 -27.10 16.70 -10.30
C GLU A 66 -28.04 17.47 -9.37
N ASP A 67 -28.65 18.55 -9.88
CA ASP A 67 -29.50 19.46 -9.09
C ASP A 67 -28.87 19.95 -7.76
N GLY A 68 -27.55 20.15 -7.79
CA GLY A 68 -26.76 20.57 -6.63
C GLY A 68 -26.44 19.46 -5.62
N GLN A 69 -26.93 18.23 -5.84
CA GLN A 69 -26.66 17.05 -5.01
C GLN A 69 -25.52 16.22 -5.56
N TRP A 70 -24.76 15.58 -4.67
CA TRP A 70 -23.67 14.70 -5.04
C TRP A 70 -24.18 13.30 -5.39
N GLN A 71 -23.75 12.82 -6.56
CA GLN A 71 -24.02 11.47 -7.02
C GLN A 71 -22.70 10.70 -7.14
N MET A 72 -22.77 9.38 -6.95
CA MET A 72 -21.64 8.48 -7.10
C MET A 72 -22.09 7.14 -7.63
N GLU A 73 -21.33 6.61 -8.60
CA GLU A 73 -21.47 5.24 -9.09
C GLU A 73 -20.12 4.54 -9.03
N GLN A 74 -20.14 3.24 -8.72
CA GLN A 74 -18.94 2.40 -8.75
C GLN A 74 -18.87 1.66 -10.08
N GLY A 75 -17.67 1.57 -10.64
CA GLY A 75 -17.43 0.80 -11.84
C GLY A 75 -17.51 -0.72 -11.59
N PRO A 76 -17.36 -1.52 -12.65
CA PRO A 76 -16.96 -1.12 -14.01
C PRO A 76 -18.09 -0.41 -14.77
N PHE A 77 -17.73 0.50 -15.69
CA PHE A 77 -18.71 1.32 -16.42
C PHE A 77 -18.95 0.83 -17.86
N ALA A 78 -20.21 0.58 -18.22
CA ALA A 78 -20.60 0.33 -19.61
C ALA A 78 -20.57 1.60 -20.47
N ARG A 79 -20.83 2.76 -19.87
CA ARG A 79 -20.75 4.07 -20.54
C ARG A 79 -20.30 5.13 -19.53
N LEU A 80 -19.48 6.05 -20.00
CA LEU A 80 -19.05 7.21 -19.23
C LEU A 80 -19.67 8.49 -19.83
N PRO A 81 -19.86 9.55 -19.02
CA PRO A 81 -20.26 10.87 -19.50
C PRO A 81 -19.35 11.39 -20.62
N LYS A 82 -19.89 12.26 -21.46
CA LYS A 82 -19.10 12.90 -22.52
C LYS A 82 -18.13 13.90 -21.89
N ALA A 83 -16.97 14.09 -22.52
CA ALA A 83 -16.02 15.12 -22.07
C ALA A 83 -16.59 16.55 -22.16
N SER A 84 -17.59 16.78 -23.01
CA SER A 84 -18.29 18.07 -23.11
C SER A 84 -19.29 18.33 -21.99
N GLU A 85 -19.64 17.32 -21.18
CA GLU A 85 -20.53 17.48 -20.03
C GLU A 85 -19.69 17.95 -18.83
N PRO A 86 -20.05 19.05 -18.16
CA PRO A 86 -19.27 19.59 -17.05
C PRO A 86 -19.49 18.79 -15.75
N ASP A 87 -18.77 19.18 -14.69
CA ASP A 87 -19.05 18.81 -13.30
C ASP A 87 -19.02 17.31 -12.96
N TRP A 88 -18.20 16.51 -13.68
CA TRP A 88 -17.96 15.11 -13.31
C TRP A 88 -16.48 14.79 -13.15
N THR A 89 -16.20 13.81 -12.28
CA THR A 89 -14.88 13.27 -11.98
C THR A 89 -14.93 11.74 -12.03
N LEU A 90 -14.02 11.13 -12.80
CA LEU A 90 -13.76 9.69 -12.75
C LEU A 90 -12.46 9.44 -11.99
N LEU A 91 -12.51 8.53 -11.02
CA LEU A 91 -11.38 8.08 -10.23
C LEU A 91 -11.10 6.62 -10.56
N VAL A 92 -9.84 6.28 -10.82
CA VAL A 92 -9.40 4.91 -11.07
C VAL A 92 -8.31 4.59 -10.06
N GLN A 93 -8.53 3.53 -9.29
CA GLN A 93 -7.67 3.13 -8.17
C GLN A 93 -6.54 2.22 -8.63
N SER A 94 -5.47 2.17 -7.84
CA SER A 94 -4.39 1.20 -7.93
C SER A 94 -3.84 0.98 -9.35
N VAL A 95 -3.72 2.09 -10.11
CA VAL A 95 -3.26 2.08 -11.50
C VAL A 95 -1.82 1.54 -11.62
N ASP A 96 -1.02 1.69 -10.57
CA ASP A 96 0.30 1.12 -10.42
C ASP A 96 0.33 -0.42 -10.54
N LEU A 97 -0.74 -1.12 -10.18
CA LEU A 97 -0.85 -2.58 -10.35
C LEU A 97 -1.02 -3.00 -11.81
N HIS A 98 -1.51 -2.08 -12.66
CA HIS A 98 -1.89 -2.38 -14.05
C HIS A 98 -0.97 -1.72 -15.09
N HIS A 99 -0.03 -0.86 -14.68
CA HIS A 99 0.80 -0.11 -15.61
C HIS A 99 2.22 0.19 -15.07
N ASP A 100 3.24 -0.31 -15.76
CA ASP A 100 4.64 -0.23 -15.29
C ASP A 100 5.12 1.21 -15.08
N ALA A 101 4.79 2.14 -15.99
CA ALA A 101 5.21 3.54 -15.84
C ALA A 101 4.52 4.24 -14.64
N ALA A 102 3.33 3.76 -14.22
CA ALA A 102 2.68 4.26 -13.01
C ALA A 102 3.39 3.69 -11.77
N ALA A 103 3.70 2.39 -11.76
CA ALA A 103 4.51 1.79 -10.69
C ALA A 103 5.89 2.48 -10.54
N GLU A 104 6.60 2.73 -11.64
CA GLU A 104 7.87 3.45 -11.61
C GLU A 104 7.73 4.90 -11.11
N LEU A 105 6.61 5.58 -11.42
CA LEU A 105 6.31 6.89 -10.83
C LEU A 105 6.13 6.79 -9.30
N MET A 106 5.39 5.79 -8.82
CA MET A 106 5.24 5.52 -7.37
C MET A 106 6.59 5.26 -6.72
N HIS A 107 7.47 4.50 -7.36
CA HIS A 107 8.77 4.14 -6.83
C HIS A 107 9.72 5.32 -6.65
N ARG A 108 9.46 6.48 -7.26
CA ARG A 108 10.20 7.73 -6.98
C ARG A 108 10.01 8.23 -5.55
N PHE A 109 8.96 7.77 -4.86
CA PHE A 109 8.64 8.13 -3.48
C PHE A 109 9.21 7.18 -2.42
N ARG A 110 10.04 6.19 -2.82
CA ARG A 110 10.73 5.24 -1.93
C ARG A 110 11.86 5.86 -1.08
N PHE A 111 11.78 7.16 -0.82
CA PHE A 111 12.42 7.80 0.33
C PHE A 111 11.57 7.70 1.60
N VAL A 112 10.27 7.43 1.44
CA VAL A 112 9.37 6.91 2.49
C VAL A 112 9.44 5.38 2.45
N PRO A 113 9.41 4.69 3.61
CA PRO A 113 9.44 3.22 3.61
C PRO A 113 8.33 2.59 2.78
N ASP A 114 8.63 1.54 2.02
CA ASP A 114 7.66 0.81 1.18
C ASP A 114 6.43 0.34 1.95
N ALA A 115 6.61 -0.04 3.23
CA ALA A 115 5.53 -0.40 4.16
C ALA A 115 4.47 0.70 4.35
N ARG A 116 4.78 1.94 3.97
CA ARG A 116 3.87 3.09 4.01
C ARG A 116 3.33 3.46 2.64
N LEU A 117 3.85 2.96 1.53
CA LEU A 117 3.26 3.21 0.21
C LEU A 117 1.96 2.42 0.09
N ASP A 118 0.95 3.01 -0.54
CA ASP A 118 -0.32 2.31 -0.78
C ASP A 118 -0.53 2.00 -2.26
N ASP A 119 -0.89 3.01 -3.04
CA ASP A 119 -1.21 2.88 -4.46
C ASP A 119 -1.14 4.22 -5.21
N ILE A 120 -1.35 4.16 -6.53
CA ILE A 120 -1.64 5.32 -7.37
C ILE A 120 -3.12 5.33 -7.77
N MET A 121 -3.82 6.36 -7.32
CA MET A 121 -5.12 6.74 -7.86
C MET A 121 -4.95 7.82 -8.94
N ILE A 122 -5.61 7.67 -10.08
CA ILE A 122 -5.66 8.73 -11.10
C ILE A 122 -7.09 9.21 -11.26
N SER A 123 -7.28 10.53 -11.17
CA SER A 123 -8.56 11.18 -11.46
C SER A 123 -8.51 11.94 -12.78
N ILE A 124 -9.59 11.87 -13.55
CA ILE A 124 -9.89 12.79 -14.65
C ILE A 124 -11.16 13.55 -14.30
N ALA A 125 -11.18 14.85 -14.56
CA ALA A 125 -12.35 15.70 -14.30
C ALA A 125 -12.57 16.67 -15.45
N THR A 126 -13.83 16.93 -15.78
CA THR A 126 -14.22 18.04 -16.66
C THR A 126 -14.28 19.35 -15.89
N ASP A 127 -14.45 20.47 -16.58
CA ASP A 127 -14.55 21.79 -15.95
C ASP A 127 -15.58 21.80 -14.80
N GLY A 128 -15.20 22.39 -13.65
CA GLY A 128 -16.00 22.39 -12.42
C GLY A 128 -16.03 21.04 -11.65
N GLY A 129 -15.55 19.96 -12.27
CA GLY A 129 -15.49 18.64 -11.67
C GLY A 129 -14.56 18.56 -10.46
N GLY A 130 -15.04 17.86 -9.43
CA GLY A 130 -14.30 17.54 -8.22
C GLY A 130 -15.00 16.44 -7.42
N VAL A 131 -14.57 16.24 -6.17
CA VAL A 131 -15.18 15.27 -5.23
C VAL A 131 -15.77 15.94 -3.98
N GLY A 132 -15.76 17.28 -3.97
CA GLY A 132 -16.18 18.11 -2.85
C GLY A 132 -15.14 18.23 -1.75
N PRO A 133 -15.36 19.14 -0.79
CA PRO A 133 -14.47 19.35 0.34
C PRO A 133 -14.47 18.14 1.27
N HIS A 134 -13.31 17.55 1.49
CA HIS A 134 -13.14 16.36 2.31
C HIS A 134 -11.78 16.37 3.02
N PHE A 135 -11.49 15.29 3.74
CA PHE A 135 -10.17 15.03 4.32
C PHE A 135 -9.87 13.54 4.20
N ASP A 136 -8.59 13.21 4.15
CA ASP A 136 -8.11 11.83 4.14
C ASP A 136 -7.51 11.46 5.49
N SER A 137 -7.52 10.17 5.83
CA SER A 137 -6.83 9.66 7.03
C SER A 137 -5.36 9.34 6.77
N TYR A 138 -4.84 9.67 5.58
CA TYR A 138 -3.52 9.30 5.11
C TYR A 138 -2.75 10.49 4.50
N ASP A 139 -1.44 10.30 4.34
CA ASP A 139 -0.56 11.20 3.60
C ASP A 139 -0.81 11.03 2.08
N VAL A 140 -0.81 12.12 1.31
CA VAL A 140 -0.97 12.06 -0.15
C VAL A 140 -0.13 13.12 -0.86
N PHE A 141 0.41 12.77 -2.03
CA PHE A 141 0.94 13.73 -2.99
C PHE A 141 0.03 13.82 -4.21
N LEU A 142 -0.47 15.02 -4.48
CA LEU A 142 -1.36 15.34 -5.60
C LEU A 142 -0.53 15.96 -6.72
N LEU A 143 -0.16 15.15 -7.71
CA LEU A 143 0.61 15.57 -8.89
C LEU A 143 -0.33 15.93 -10.04
N GLN A 144 -0.24 17.17 -10.52
CA GLN A 144 -1.01 17.61 -11.67
C GLN A 144 -0.39 17.08 -12.97
N ALA A 145 -1.19 16.36 -13.75
CA ALA A 145 -0.71 15.62 -14.91
C ALA A 145 -1.13 16.25 -16.24
N VAL A 146 -2.38 16.69 -16.34
CA VAL A 146 -2.96 17.34 -17.54
C VAL A 146 -3.85 18.48 -17.08
N GLY A 147 -3.90 19.57 -17.84
CA GLY A 147 -4.77 20.71 -17.53
C GLY A 147 -4.44 21.36 -16.18
N ARG A 148 -5.41 22.06 -15.60
CA ARG A 148 -5.24 22.79 -14.34
C ARG A 148 -6.30 22.37 -13.32
N ARG A 149 -5.91 22.39 -12.04
CA ARG A 149 -6.83 22.16 -10.92
C ARG A 149 -6.55 23.19 -9.83
N GLU A 150 -7.60 23.84 -9.36
CA GLU A 150 -7.56 24.68 -8.17
C GLU A 150 -7.72 23.82 -6.93
N TRP A 151 -6.74 23.86 -6.05
CA TRP A 151 -6.73 23.20 -4.75
C TRP A 151 -6.88 24.21 -3.65
N ARG A 152 -7.92 24.04 -2.83
CA ARG A 152 -8.16 24.79 -1.60
C ARG A 152 -7.86 23.89 -0.42
N ILE A 153 -7.17 24.39 0.59
CA ILE A 153 -6.79 23.61 1.79
C ILE A 153 -7.03 24.39 3.08
N GLY A 154 -7.35 23.70 4.17
CA GLY A 154 -7.59 24.32 5.48
C GLY A 154 -7.28 23.39 6.65
N ARG A 155 -6.74 23.93 7.74
CA ARG A 155 -6.45 23.22 9.00
C ARG A 155 -7.57 23.45 10.00
N GLN A 156 -8.78 23.07 9.59
CA GLN A 156 -9.95 23.12 10.47
C GLN A 156 -9.96 21.96 11.46
N ARG A 157 -10.55 22.19 12.65
CA ARG A 157 -10.75 21.16 13.67
C ARG A 157 -12.07 20.40 13.51
N ASP A 158 -13.10 21.11 13.04
CA ASP A 158 -14.39 20.50 12.76
C ASP A 158 -14.29 19.70 11.46
N LEU A 159 -14.34 18.38 11.57
CA LEU A 159 -14.33 17.44 10.44
C LEU A 159 -15.69 16.73 10.29
N SER A 160 -16.76 17.34 10.79
CA SER A 160 -18.10 16.77 10.69
C SER A 160 -18.53 16.61 9.22
N LEU A 161 -19.03 15.42 8.92
CA LEU A 161 -19.46 15.04 7.57
C LEU A 161 -20.94 15.31 7.37
N GLN A 162 -21.31 15.69 6.14
CA GLN A 162 -22.71 15.73 5.73
C GLN A 162 -23.28 14.31 5.83
N PRO A 163 -24.42 14.14 6.54
CA PRO A 163 -25.06 12.84 6.62
C PRO A 163 -25.62 12.45 5.25
N ASP A 164 -25.83 11.15 5.04
CA ASP A 164 -26.60 10.60 3.92
C ASP A 164 -26.06 10.91 2.51
N LEU A 165 -24.80 11.34 2.40
CA LEU A 165 -24.11 11.45 1.11
C LEU A 165 -23.31 10.19 0.80
N PRO A 166 -23.22 9.81 -0.49
CA PRO A 166 -22.38 8.68 -0.90
C PRO A 166 -20.87 8.94 -0.73
N LEU A 167 -20.50 10.19 -0.39
CA LEU A 167 -19.14 10.69 -0.25
C LEU A 167 -18.94 11.30 1.13
N LYS A 168 -17.70 11.21 1.66
CA LYS A 168 -17.31 11.85 2.92
C LYS A 168 -17.07 13.34 2.73
N ILE A 169 -18.14 14.12 2.58
CA ILE A 169 -18.06 15.56 2.35
C ILE A 169 -18.23 16.32 3.66
N LEU A 170 -17.37 17.30 3.89
CA LEU A 170 -17.42 18.18 5.07
C LEU A 170 -18.70 19.03 5.06
N ARG A 171 -19.34 19.15 6.24
CA ARG A 171 -20.49 20.07 6.42
C ARG A 171 -20.10 21.52 6.20
N ARG A 172 -18.90 21.87 6.66
CA ARG A 172 -18.33 23.20 6.60
C ARG A 172 -16.88 23.08 6.17
N PHE A 173 -16.47 23.89 5.20
CA PHE A 173 -15.09 23.94 4.75
C PHE A 173 -14.56 25.36 4.86
N GLU A 174 -13.43 25.52 5.52
CA GLU A 174 -12.78 26.81 5.76
C GLU A 174 -11.39 26.82 5.09
N PRO A 175 -11.31 27.21 3.81
CA PRO A 175 -10.03 27.26 3.12
C PRO A 175 -9.14 28.37 3.70
N GLU A 176 -7.89 28.00 4.00
CA GLU A 176 -6.83 28.91 4.45
C GLU A 176 -5.88 29.30 3.32
N ALA A 177 -5.74 28.43 2.30
CA ALA A 177 -4.91 28.69 1.14
C ALA A 177 -5.51 28.07 -0.12
N THR A 178 -5.24 28.72 -1.26
CA THR A 178 -5.69 28.29 -2.59
C THR A 178 -4.50 28.29 -3.55
N TYR A 179 -4.38 27.22 -4.34
CA TYR A 179 -3.33 27.04 -5.34
C TYR A 179 -3.92 26.52 -6.64
N VAL A 180 -3.59 27.14 -7.77
CA VAL A 180 -3.81 26.52 -9.08
C VAL A 180 -2.55 25.75 -9.46
N LEU A 181 -2.68 24.44 -9.66
CA LEU A 181 -1.58 23.58 -10.11
C LEU A 181 -1.62 23.43 -11.64
N GLU A 182 -0.43 23.45 -12.24
CA GLU A 182 -0.20 23.18 -13.67
C GLU A 182 0.58 21.87 -13.85
N PRO A 183 0.63 21.28 -15.07
CA PRO A 183 1.31 20.00 -15.28
C PRO A 183 2.75 19.99 -14.76
N GLY A 184 3.06 18.99 -13.92
CA GLY A 184 4.35 18.84 -13.22
C GLY A 184 4.39 19.44 -11.82
N ASP A 185 3.43 20.28 -11.44
CA ASP A 185 3.28 20.77 -10.07
C ASP A 185 2.69 19.70 -9.16
N MET A 186 3.05 19.75 -7.88
CA MET A 186 2.63 18.77 -6.89
C MET A 186 2.27 19.43 -5.56
N LEU A 187 1.23 18.91 -4.91
CA LEU A 187 0.79 19.34 -3.58
C LEU A 187 0.82 18.15 -2.62
N TYR A 188 1.67 18.22 -1.61
CA TYR A 188 1.68 17.26 -0.51
C TYR A 188 0.70 17.69 0.58
N LEU A 189 -0.17 16.77 1.02
CA LEU A 189 -1.09 16.95 2.13
C LEU A 189 -0.84 15.89 3.22
N PRO A 190 -0.67 16.29 4.50
CA PRO A 190 -0.66 15.36 5.61
C PRO A 190 -2.08 14.87 5.95
N PRO A 191 -2.22 13.80 6.76
CA PRO A 191 -3.50 13.29 7.19
C PRO A 191 -4.38 14.36 7.83
N GLN A 192 -5.69 14.23 7.63
CA GLN A 192 -6.76 15.04 8.19
C GLN A 192 -6.73 16.53 7.81
N LEU A 193 -5.90 16.91 6.83
CA LEU A 193 -6.00 18.24 6.26
C LEU A 193 -7.23 18.32 5.35
N ALA A 194 -8.15 19.24 5.65
CA ALA A 194 -9.30 19.48 4.81
C ALA A 194 -8.85 20.09 3.48
N HIS A 195 -9.39 19.57 2.38
CA HIS A 195 -9.02 20.02 1.04
C HIS A 195 -10.16 19.83 0.04
N ASP A 196 -10.14 20.63 -1.01
CA ASP A 196 -11.11 20.60 -2.10
C ASP A 196 -10.42 20.94 -3.43
N GLY A 197 -10.59 20.07 -4.42
CA GLY A 197 -9.94 20.16 -5.72
C GLY A 197 -10.96 20.32 -6.83
N ILE A 198 -10.92 21.46 -7.52
CA ILE A 198 -11.87 21.82 -8.58
C ILE A 198 -11.10 21.99 -9.89
N ALA A 199 -11.50 21.24 -10.90
CA ALA A 199 -10.94 21.33 -12.24
C ALA A 199 -11.17 22.73 -12.86
N GLN A 200 -10.14 23.28 -13.50
CA GLN A 200 -10.22 24.49 -14.32
C GLN A 200 -9.99 24.10 -15.79
N GLY A 201 -11.08 23.73 -16.47
CA GLY A 201 -11.06 22.93 -17.69
C GLY A 201 -10.72 21.46 -17.44
N ASP A 202 -10.74 20.67 -18.51
CA ASP A 202 -10.43 19.23 -18.44
C ASP A 202 -9.03 19.00 -17.86
N CYS A 203 -8.96 18.16 -16.83
CA CYS A 203 -7.72 17.92 -16.11
C CYS A 203 -7.53 16.46 -15.69
N MET A 204 -6.28 16.12 -15.37
CA MET A 204 -5.89 14.85 -14.77
C MET A 204 -4.98 15.11 -13.57
N THR A 205 -5.27 14.45 -12.45
CA THR A 205 -4.45 14.48 -11.24
C THR A 205 -4.11 13.07 -10.80
N ILE A 206 -2.84 12.84 -10.49
CA ILE A 206 -2.30 11.58 -9.97
C ILE A 206 -2.11 11.74 -8.47
N SER A 207 -2.77 10.92 -7.68
CA SER A 207 -2.65 10.87 -6.23
C SER A 207 -1.77 9.69 -5.84
N ILE A 208 -0.61 9.99 -5.25
CA ILE A 208 0.29 8.98 -4.68
C ILE A 208 -0.09 8.83 -3.21
N GLY A 209 -0.78 7.74 -2.89
CA GLY A 209 -1.34 7.45 -1.57
C GLY A 209 -0.38 6.71 -0.65
N PHE A 210 -0.58 6.88 0.65
CA PHE A 210 0.21 6.21 1.68
C PHE A 210 -0.69 5.56 2.72
N ARG A 211 -0.22 4.48 3.32
CA ARG A 211 -0.93 3.78 4.39
C ARG A 211 -0.80 4.55 5.70
N ALA A 212 -1.87 4.54 6.49
CA ALA A 212 -1.89 5.03 7.86
C ALA A 212 -2.89 4.19 8.68
N PRO A 213 -2.52 2.96 9.11
CA PRO A 213 -3.42 2.14 9.91
C PRO A 213 -3.72 2.81 11.25
N ASP A 214 -4.97 2.65 11.68
CA ASP A 214 -5.39 3.06 13.02
C ASP A 214 -4.99 2.03 14.08
N GLN A 215 -5.15 2.41 15.35
CA GLN A 215 -4.79 1.54 16.47
C GLN A 215 -5.60 0.25 16.51
N ALA A 216 -6.87 0.29 16.09
CA ALA A 216 -7.73 -0.89 16.05
C ALA A 216 -7.23 -1.92 15.04
N THR A 217 -6.80 -1.47 13.84
CA THR A 217 -6.20 -2.30 12.81
C THR A 217 -4.91 -2.94 13.29
N LEU A 218 -4.02 -2.16 13.91
CA LEU A 218 -2.75 -2.67 14.45
C LEU A 218 -2.99 -3.69 15.58
N ALA A 219 -3.90 -3.40 16.51
CA ALA A 219 -4.21 -4.31 17.62
C ALA A 219 -4.84 -5.62 17.12
N ARG A 220 -5.78 -5.53 16.17
CA ARG A 220 -6.42 -6.70 15.57
C ARG A 220 -5.39 -7.61 14.90
N GLY A 221 -4.51 -7.05 14.08
CA GLY A 221 -3.47 -7.83 13.40
C GLY A 221 -2.49 -8.51 14.36
N MET A 222 -2.13 -7.85 15.47
CA MET A 222 -1.34 -8.48 16.54
C MET A 222 -2.06 -9.66 17.18
N LEU A 223 -3.37 -9.56 17.41
CA LEU A 223 -4.18 -10.65 17.97
C LEU A 223 -4.31 -11.84 16.99
N GLU A 224 -4.53 -11.57 15.70
CA GLU A 224 -4.58 -12.58 14.65
C GLU A 224 -3.24 -13.33 14.53
N ALA A 225 -2.13 -12.60 14.41
CA ALA A 225 -0.80 -13.21 14.37
C ALA A 225 -0.48 -13.99 15.65
N ALA A 226 -0.90 -13.50 16.82
CA ALA A 226 -0.73 -14.21 18.09
C ALA A 226 -1.47 -15.55 18.08
N ALA A 227 -2.73 -15.56 17.62
CA ALA A 227 -3.55 -16.76 17.56
C ALA A 227 -2.92 -17.83 16.64
N GLU A 228 -2.49 -17.44 15.44
CA GLU A 228 -1.82 -18.36 14.51
C GLU A 228 -0.50 -18.89 15.08
N GLN A 229 0.28 -18.05 15.77
CA GLN A 229 1.52 -18.47 16.44
C GLN A 229 1.29 -19.39 17.64
N VAL A 230 0.14 -19.29 18.32
CA VAL A 230 -0.25 -20.26 19.36
C VAL A 230 -0.51 -21.63 18.71
N LEU A 231 -1.24 -21.68 17.60
CA LEU A 231 -1.54 -22.91 16.88
C LEU A 231 -0.29 -23.54 16.24
N ALA A 232 0.56 -22.72 15.61
CA ALA A 232 1.83 -23.19 15.03
C ALA A 232 2.74 -23.87 16.08
N ARG A 233 2.85 -23.29 17.29
CA ARG A 233 3.61 -23.91 18.40
C ARG A 233 2.95 -25.15 18.99
N ALA A 234 1.66 -25.36 18.73
CA ALA A 234 0.94 -26.57 19.05
C ALA A 234 1.06 -27.66 17.96
N GLY A 235 1.81 -27.39 16.88
CA GLY A 235 1.97 -28.31 15.76
C GLY A 235 0.83 -28.26 14.75
N GLN A 236 0.03 -27.19 14.75
CA GLN A 236 -1.08 -26.96 13.83
C GLN A 236 -0.93 -25.56 13.20
N PRO A 237 0.12 -25.30 12.42
CA PRO A 237 0.27 -24.01 11.76
C PRO A 237 -0.93 -23.73 10.84
N SER A 238 -1.36 -22.47 10.81
CA SER A 238 -2.46 -21.99 9.99
C SER A 238 -2.23 -20.53 9.65
N GLY A 239 -2.68 -20.11 8.48
CA GLY A 239 -2.65 -18.71 8.07
C GLY A 239 -1.24 -18.16 7.79
N PRO A 240 -1.17 -16.91 7.32
CA PRO A 240 0.06 -16.29 6.81
C PRO A 240 1.09 -15.98 7.91
N TYR A 241 0.67 -15.92 9.16
CA TYR A 241 1.52 -15.60 10.30
C TYR A 241 2.05 -16.85 11.00
N GLY A 242 1.55 -18.05 10.71
CA GLY A 242 1.88 -19.28 11.42
C GLY A 242 3.30 -19.81 11.19
N GLU A 243 3.82 -19.69 9.96
CA GLU A 243 5.07 -20.37 9.56
C GLU A 243 6.25 -19.42 9.25
N PRO A 244 7.48 -19.77 9.66
CA PRO A 244 7.79 -20.74 10.71
C PRO A 244 7.26 -20.26 12.08
N ALA A 245 7.08 -21.19 13.02
CA ALA A 245 6.69 -20.87 14.39
C ALA A 245 7.81 -20.07 15.09
N LEU A 246 7.45 -18.89 15.61
CA LEU A 246 8.34 -18.08 16.43
C LEU A 246 8.60 -18.77 17.78
N PRO A 247 9.77 -18.56 18.42
CA PRO A 247 10.01 -19.03 19.79
C PRO A 247 8.93 -18.52 20.75
N GLY A 248 8.50 -19.36 21.68
CA GLY A 248 7.45 -18.99 22.65
C GLY A 248 6.87 -20.18 23.40
N PRO A 249 5.95 -19.94 24.35
CA PRO A 249 5.34 -21.01 25.14
C PRO A 249 4.46 -21.91 24.28
N ARG A 250 4.50 -23.21 24.57
CA ARG A 250 3.62 -24.21 23.98
C ARG A 250 2.41 -24.41 24.91
N LEU A 251 1.30 -23.73 24.62
CA LEU A 251 0.09 -23.72 25.45
C LEU A 251 -0.75 -25.00 25.26
N GLN A 252 -0.13 -26.19 25.35
CA GLN A 252 -0.76 -27.48 25.06
C GLN A 252 -1.39 -28.16 26.29
N GLY A 253 -1.24 -27.56 27.47
CA GLY A 253 -1.81 -28.08 28.71
C GLY A 253 -3.34 -28.05 28.67
N ARG A 254 -3.99 -29.14 29.11
CA ARG A 254 -5.45 -29.20 29.25
C ARG A 254 -5.88 -28.61 30.59
N TYR A 255 -6.96 -27.83 30.59
CA TYR A 255 -7.62 -27.39 31.82
C TYR A 255 -8.02 -28.60 32.68
N ARG A 256 -7.88 -28.45 34.00
CA ARG A 256 -8.25 -29.47 35.00
C ARG A 256 -8.79 -28.77 36.24
N ASP A 257 -9.87 -29.29 36.77
CA ASP A 257 -10.61 -28.73 37.90
C ASP A 257 -10.99 -29.81 38.94
N PRO A 258 -10.03 -30.61 39.44
CA PRO A 258 -10.33 -31.69 40.38
C PRO A 258 -10.96 -31.23 41.70
N SER A 259 -10.91 -29.92 42.00
CA SER A 259 -11.51 -29.29 43.18
C SER A 259 -12.86 -28.61 42.90
N GLN A 260 -13.41 -28.71 41.69
CA GLN A 260 -14.72 -28.13 41.36
C GLN A 260 -15.82 -28.86 42.15
N ALA A 261 -16.58 -28.10 42.94
CA ALA A 261 -17.74 -28.63 43.65
C ALA A 261 -18.93 -28.85 42.69
N ALA A 262 -19.82 -29.79 43.04
CA ALA A 262 -21.09 -29.95 42.35
C ALA A 262 -21.94 -28.66 42.46
N THR A 263 -22.62 -28.28 41.38
CA THR A 263 -23.38 -27.02 41.29
C THR A 263 -24.88 -27.24 41.22
N ALA A 264 -25.66 -26.34 41.83
CA ALA A 264 -27.10 -26.20 41.61
C ALA A 264 -27.42 -25.25 40.43
N HIS A 265 -26.41 -24.60 39.86
CA HIS A 265 -26.50 -23.62 38.78
C HIS A 265 -25.67 -24.09 37.57
N PRO A 266 -26.13 -25.11 36.82
CA PRO A 266 -25.33 -25.75 35.76
C PRO A 266 -25.04 -24.85 34.55
N ALA A 267 -25.71 -23.70 34.42
CA ALA A 267 -25.48 -22.72 33.36
C ALA A 267 -24.46 -21.62 33.75
N GLU A 268 -24.01 -21.58 35.01
CA GLU A 268 -23.04 -20.61 35.49
C GLU A 268 -21.61 -20.98 35.06
N LEU A 269 -20.86 -20.01 34.54
CA LEU A 269 -19.49 -20.21 34.11
C LEU A 269 -18.57 -20.34 35.35
N PRO A 270 -17.78 -21.41 35.50
CA PRO A 270 -16.88 -21.54 36.65
C PRO A 270 -15.77 -20.48 36.63
N ASP A 271 -15.55 -19.82 37.78
CA ASP A 271 -14.47 -18.84 37.97
C ASP A 271 -13.10 -19.42 37.60
N GLY A 272 -12.85 -20.69 37.94
CA GLY A 272 -11.60 -21.38 37.64
C GLY A 272 -11.33 -21.50 36.13
N LEU A 273 -12.39 -21.70 35.33
CA LEU A 273 -12.26 -21.77 33.88
C LEU A 273 -11.97 -20.38 33.27
N ALA A 274 -12.63 -19.33 33.78
CA ALA A 274 -12.35 -17.96 33.38
C ALA A 274 -10.91 -17.53 33.74
N ALA A 275 -10.45 -17.85 34.96
CA ALA A 275 -9.09 -17.59 35.40
C ALA A 275 -8.05 -18.34 34.55
N ALA A 276 -8.32 -19.60 34.19
CA ALA A 276 -7.44 -20.39 33.32
C ALA A 276 -7.33 -19.79 31.91
N ALA A 277 -8.41 -19.24 31.36
CA ALA A 277 -8.38 -18.54 30.08
C ALA A 277 -7.51 -17.27 30.14
N LEU A 278 -7.65 -16.47 31.21
CA LEU A 278 -6.85 -15.26 31.43
C LEU A 278 -5.36 -15.57 31.64
N ASP A 279 -5.02 -16.62 32.40
CA ASP A 279 -3.64 -17.09 32.56
C ASP A 279 -3.05 -17.59 31.23
N ALA A 280 -3.82 -18.34 30.44
CA ALA A 280 -3.37 -18.84 29.13
C ALA A 280 -3.02 -17.69 28.17
N VAL A 281 -3.90 -16.69 28.03
CA VAL A 281 -3.63 -15.53 27.17
C VAL A 281 -2.52 -14.64 27.73
N GLY A 282 -2.41 -14.53 29.06
CA GLY A 282 -1.33 -13.78 29.72
C GLY A 282 0.08 -14.33 29.46
N ARG A 283 0.19 -15.60 29.04
CA ARG A 283 1.46 -16.22 28.63
C ARG A 283 1.81 -15.95 27.17
N VAL A 284 0.87 -15.49 26.35
CA VAL A 284 1.12 -15.14 24.94
C VAL A 284 2.02 -13.90 24.90
N ARG A 285 3.09 -13.98 24.11
CA ARG A 285 4.05 -12.88 23.97
C ARG A 285 3.64 -11.94 22.84
N PHE A 286 3.35 -10.70 23.20
CA PHE A 286 3.19 -9.57 22.28
C PHE A 286 4.49 -8.78 22.24
N ASP A 287 5.43 -9.23 21.41
CA ASP A 287 6.77 -8.67 21.29
C ASP A 287 7.09 -8.18 19.88
N GLU A 288 8.30 -7.64 19.68
CA GLU A 288 8.75 -7.14 18.40
C GLU A 288 8.77 -8.23 17.31
N ALA A 289 9.06 -9.49 17.67
CA ALA A 289 9.10 -10.58 16.69
C ALA A 289 7.70 -10.86 16.14
N LEU A 290 6.68 -10.87 17.01
CA LEU A 290 5.29 -10.99 16.59
C LEU A 290 4.85 -9.78 15.75
N ALA A 291 5.23 -8.57 16.15
CA ALA A 291 4.93 -7.35 15.40
C ALA A 291 5.56 -7.36 14.01
N HIS A 292 6.83 -7.78 13.88
CA HIS A 292 7.48 -7.93 12.59
C HIS A 292 6.81 -8.99 11.72
N ARG A 293 6.37 -10.12 12.30
CA ARG A 293 5.63 -11.15 11.56
C ARG A 293 4.31 -10.62 11.03
N PHE A 294 3.49 -10.00 11.87
CA PHE A 294 2.24 -9.38 11.47
C PHE A 294 2.47 -8.33 10.37
N LEU A 295 3.28 -7.31 10.66
CA LEU A 295 3.48 -6.18 9.75
C LEU A 295 4.15 -6.61 8.44
N GLY A 296 5.08 -7.55 8.49
CA GLY A 296 5.79 -8.07 7.32
C GLY A 296 4.85 -8.75 6.34
N CYS A 297 4.07 -9.72 6.82
CA CYS A 297 3.07 -10.41 6.00
C CYS A 297 1.98 -9.42 5.54
N TRP A 298 1.30 -8.74 6.46
CA TRP A 298 0.17 -7.87 6.13
C TRP A 298 0.50 -6.71 5.18
N LEU A 299 1.66 -6.05 5.33
CA LEU A 299 2.03 -4.93 4.47
C LEU A 299 2.55 -5.38 3.10
N THR A 300 2.98 -6.63 2.98
CA THR A 300 3.36 -7.20 1.68
C THR A 300 2.21 -7.87 0.95
N GLU A 301 1.10 -8.17 1.63
CA GLU A 301 -0.10 -8.72 0.98
C GLU A 301 -0.58 -7.80 -0.16
N PRO A 302 -0.60 -8.30 -1.42
CA PRO A 302 -1.11 -7.54 -2.55
C PRO A 302 -2.62 -7.30 -2.41
N GLY A 303 -3.14 -6.26 -3.05
CA GLY A 303 -4.59 -6.05 -3.11
C GLY A 303 -5.29 -7.23 -3.80
N ALA A 304 -6.56 -7.50 -3.45
CA ALA A 304 -7.31 -8.64 -3.99
C ALA A 304 -7.44 -8.66 -5.54
N THR A 305 -7.23 -7.53 -6.21
CA THR A 305 -7.23 -7.41 -7.67
C THR A 305 -5.85 -7.58 -8.32
N ALA A 306 -4.79 -7.75 -7.51
CA ALA A 306 -3.45 -7.99 -8.00
C ALA A 306 -3.31 -9.46 -8.46
N VAL A 307 -3.63 -9.69 -9.73
CA VAL A 307 -3.42 -10.98 -10.39
C VAL A 307 -2.04 -10.98 -11.03
N PHE A 308 -1.20 -11.93 -10.62
CA PHE A 308 0.09 -12.19 -11.26
C PHE A 308 -0.12 -13.03 -12.51
N ASP A 309 0.58 -12.65 -13.57
CA ASP A 309 0.55 -13.38 -14.83
C ASP A 309 1.52 -14.55 -14.73
N THR A 310 1.05 -15.77 -14.95
CA THR A 310 1.94 -16.93 -15.11
C THR A 310 2.81 -16.68 -16.35
N PRO A 311 4.15 -16.78 -16.26
CA PRO A 311 5.02 -16.57 -17.41
C PRO A 311 4.61 -17.46 -18.59
N ALA A 312 4.63 -16.91 -19.80
CA ALA A 312 4.25 -17.63 -21.02
C ALA A 312 5.28 -18.70 -21.44
N ALA A 313 6.50 -18.61 -20.91
CA ALA A 313 7.57 -19.57 -21.09
C ALA A 313 8.24 -19.78 -19.73
N ASP A 314 8.73 -21.00 -19.49
CA ASP A 314 9.49 -21.32 -18.29
C ASP A 314 10.73 -20.40 -18.22
N GLY A 315 10.88 -19.71 -17.09
CA GLY A 315 12.06 -18.91 -16.80
C GLY A 315 13.31 -19.79 -16.64
N PRO A 316 14.50 -19.20 -16.46
CA PRO A 316 15.68 -20.00 -16.10
C PRO A 316 15.45 -20.66 -14.73
N ASP A 317 15.78 -21.95 -14.63
CA ASP A 317 15.94 -22.62 -13.34
C ASP A 317 17.22 -22.11 -12.68
N LEU A 318 17.07 -21.13 -11.78
CA LEU A 318 18.20 -20.46 -11.14
C LEU A 318 18.94 -21.39 -10.18
N ALA A 319 18.27 -22.43 -9.66
CA ALA A 319 18.88 -23.41 -8.79
C ALA A 319 19.82 -24.33 -9.58
N ALA A 320 19.35 -24.83 -10.73
CA ALA A 320 20.13 -25.67 -11.63
C ALA A 320 21.31 -24.91 -12.25
N GLU A 321 21.07 -23.72 -12.81
CA GLU A 321 22.11 -22.92 -13.47
C GLU A 321 21.87 -21.42 -13.26
N TRP A 322 22.81 -20.75 -12.59
CA TRP A 322 22.74 -19.31 -12.41
C TRP A 322 23.19 -18.57 -13.68
N PRO A 323 22.37 -17.67 -14.26
CA PRO A 323 22.75 -16.93 -15.46
C PRO A 323 23.98 -16.04 -15.25
N GLU A 324 24.91 -16.03 -16.22
CA GLU A 324 26.09 -15.13 -16.14
C GLU A 324 25.74 -13.65 -16.35
N THR A 325 24.67 -13.39 -17.13
CA THR A 325 24.17 -12.06 -17.52
C THR A 325 22.66 -11.97 -17.28
N GLY A 326 22.08 -10.78 -17.50
CA GLY A 326 20.65 -10.54 -17.31
C GLY A 326 20.31 -9.91 -15.96
N MET A 327 19.03 -9.62 -15.77
CA MET A 327 18.49 -8.91 -14.62
C MET A 327 17.25 -9.61 -14.07
N LEU A 328 17.24 -9.87 -12.77
CA LEU A 328 16.02 -10.21 -12.05
C LEU A 328 15.33 -8.91 -11.61
N ARG A 329 14.03 -8.79 -11.83
CA ARG A 329 13.20 -7.64 -11.42
C ARG A 329 11.97 -8.12 -10.70
N LEU A 330 11.61 -7.45 -9.59
CA LEU A 330 10.30 -7.68 -8.98
C LEU A 330 9.20 -7.18 -9.92
N ASP A 331 8.18 -8.01 -10.15
CA ASP A 331 6.95 -7.57 -10.84
C ASP A 331 6.38 -6.34 -10.13
N ARG A 332 5.72 -5.44 -10.88
CA ARG A 332 5.17 -4.20 -10.32
C ARG A 332 4.24 -4.42 -9.13
N ARG A 333 3.53 -5.56 -9.09
CA ARG A 333 2.59 -5.93 -8.02
C ARG A 333 3.29 -6.53 -6.80
N THR A 334 4.51 -7.04 -6.97
CA THR A 334 5.28 -7.68 -5.90
C THR A 334 5.72 -6.67 -4.85
N ARG A 335 5.45 -7.02 -3.59
CA ARG A 335 5.85 -6.26 -2.40
C ARG A 335 6.79 -7.12 -1.58
N LEU A 336 8.00 -6.62 -1.37
CA LEU A 336 9.08 -7.32 -0.67
C LEU A 336 9.59 -6.43 0.47
N LEU A 337 9.46 -6.90 1.70
CA LEU A 337 9.95 -6.23 2.91
C LEU A 337 10.89 -7.15 3.67
N TYR A 338 11.81 -6.57 4.45
CA TYR A 338 12.66 -7.35 5.35
C TYR A 338 12.81 -6.69 6.71
N ARG A 339 13.08 -7.51 7.72
CA ARG A 339 13.42 -7.06 9.07
C ARG A 339 14.37 -8.03 9.75
N GLY A 340 15.57 -7.56 10.08
CA GLY A 340 16.61 -8.45 10.60
C GLY A 340 16.92 -9.55 9.59
N ARG A 341 16.70 -10.81 9.98
CA ARG A 341 16.86 -11.97 9.08
C ARG A 341 15.57 -12.38 8.36
N GLN A 342 14.42 -11.84 8.74
CA GLN A 342 13.15 -12.21 8.12
C GLN A 342 12.94 -11.44 6.82
N LEU A 343 12.41 -12.13 5.82
CA LEU A 343 12.03 -11.60 4.53
C LEU A 343 10.53 -11.91 4.35
N PHE A 344 9.77 -10.94 3.87
CA PHE A 344 8.34 -11.03 3.69
C PHE A 344 8.00 -10.66 2.26
N ILE A 345 7.20 -11.46 1.60
CA ILE A 345 6.81 -11.27 0.21
C ILE A 345 5.35 -11.61 0.04
N ASN A 346 4.61 -10.73 -0.61
CA ASN A 346 3.23 -10.97 -1.05
C ASN A 346 2.28 -11.59 -0.01
N GLY A 347 2.41 -11.26 1.27
CA GLY A 347 1.54 -11.79 2.33
C GLY A 347 2.18 -12.87 3.20
N GLU A 348 3.38 -13.32 2.84
CA GLU A 348 4.01 -14.51 3.41
C GLU A 348 5.39 -14.22 3.99
N THR A 349 5.86 -15.08 4.90
CA THR A 349 7.27 -15.10 5.30
C THR A 349 8.04 -16.00 4.36
N ALA A 350 9.05 -15.47 3.67
CA ALA A 350 9.87 -16.26 2.78
C ALA A 350 10.61 -17.38 3.55
N PRO A 351 10.82 -18.56 2.93
CA PRO A 351 11.49 -19.69 3.58
C PRO A 351 13.00 -19.44 3.80
N VAL A 352 13.55 -18.40 3.18
CA VAL A 352 14.96 -18.02 3.25
C VAL A 352 15.18 -16.75 4.06
N SER A 353 16.40 -16.58 4.57
CA SER A 353 16.77 -15.37 5.31
C SER A 353 16.98 -14.19 4.37
N ALA A 354 16.75 -12.96 4.85
CA ALA A 354 17.08 -11.73 4.16
C ALA A 354 18.62 -11.53 4.05
N SER A 355 19.26 -12.26 3.14
CA SER A 355 20.69 -12.15 2.82
C SER A 355 21.04 -10.82 2.15
N PRO A 356 22.34 -10.48 2.02
CA PRO A 356 22.74 -9.25 1.33
C PRO A 356 22.16 -9.12 -0.09
N ALA A 357 22.09 -10.23 -0.85
CA ALA A 357 21.55 -10.23 -2.21
C ALA A 357 20.03 -10.03 -2.22
N LEU A 358 19.29 -10.69 -1.33
CA LEU A 358 17.83 -10.53 -1.25
C LEU A 358 17.41 -9.16 -0.69
N ARG A 359 18.18 -8.59 0.25
CA ARG A 359 17.99 -7.18 0.67
C ARG A 359 18.24 -6.23 -0.48
N ARG A 360 19.27 -6.49 -1.29
CA ARG A 360 19.56 -5.70 -2.48
C ARG A 360 18.43 -5.77 -3.49
N LEU A 361 17.89 -6.96 -3.74
CA LEU A 361 16.70 -7.16 -4.57
C LEU A 361 15.49 -6.38 -4.02
N ALA A 362 15.23 -6.44 -2.71
CA ALA A 362 14.15 -5.68 -2.07
C ALA A 362 14.34 -4.16 -2.23
N ASP A 363 15.51 -3.64 -1.87
CA ASP A 363 15.79 -2.21 -1.88
C ASP A 363 15.83 -1.64 -3.31
N ALA A 364 16.43 -2.35 -4.27
CA ALA A 364 16.56 -1.88 -5.66
C ALA A 364 15.40 -2.31 -6.58
N ARG A 365 14.55 -3.23 -6.11
CA ARG A 365 13.55 -3.98 -6.90
C ARG A 365 14.12 -4.75 -8.08
N ARG A 366 15.44 -4.92 -8.12
CA ARG A 366 16.17 -5.61 -9.18
C ARG A 366 17.52 -6.11 -8.69
N LEU A 367 18.02 -7.16 -9.30
CA LEU A 367 19.31 -7.77 -9.01
C LEU A 367 19.96 -8.22 -10.33
N ALA A 368 21.12 -7.65 -10.67
CA ALA A 368 21.82 -8.06 -11.89
C ALA A 368 22.49 -9.41 -11.67
N CYS A 369 22.32 -10.38 -12.58
CA CYS A 369 22.86 -11.73 -12.38
C CYS A 369 24.39 -11.75 -12.30
N ALA A 370 25.05 -10.81 -12.98
CA ALA A 370 26.50 -10.66 -12.96
C ALA A 370 27.06 -10.01 -11.68
N GLU A 371 26.23 -9.40 -10.83
CA GLU A 371 26.72 -8.61 -9.70
C GLU A 371 27.29 -9.50 -8.58
N PRO A 372 28.33 -9.07 -7.84
CA PRO A 372 28.97 -9.91 -6.83
C PRO A 372 28.01 -10.44 -5.76
N ALA A 373 26.99 -9.67 -5.37
CA ALA A 373 26.01 -10.11 -4.38
C ALA A 373 25.18 -11.31 -4.88
N ALA A 374 24.76 -11.29 -6.15
CA ALA A 374 24.02 -12.40 -6.75
C ALA A 374 24.80 -13.72 -6.70
N ARG A 375 26.12 -13.67 -6.91
CA ARG A 375 27.00 -14.86 -6.84
C ARG A 375 27.15 -15.46 -5.44
N THR A 376 26.65 -14.79 -4.39
CA THR A 376 26.68 -15.29 -3.01
C THR A 376 25.38 -15.99 -2.60
N LEU A 377 24.38 -16.02 -3.49
CA LEU A 377 23.12 -16.73 -3.26
C LEU A 377 23.38 -18.22 -3.08
N THR A 378 22.82 -18.78 -2.01
CA THR A 378 22.81 -20.21 -1.71
C THR A 378 21.89 -20.97 -2.67
N GLU A 379 21.95 -22.29 -2.67
CA GLU A 379 21.04 -23.14 -3.45
C GLU A 379 19.58 -22.91 -3.03
N GLU A 380 19.27 -22.93 -1.73
CA GLU A 380 17.92 -22.65 -1.20
C GLU A 380 17.38 -21.27 -1.62
N GLU A 381 18.23 -20.24 -1.68
CA GLU A 381 17.81 -18.92 -2.15
C GLU A 381 17.55 -18.89 -3.65
N ARG A 382 18.31 -19.66 -4.44
CA ARG A 382 18.09 -19.76 -5.89
C ARG A 382 16.83 -20.57 -6.21
N GLU A 383 16.54 -21.61 -5.45
CA GLU A 383 15.26 -22.33 -5.50
C GLU A 383 14.09 -21.39 -5.18
N CYS A 384 14.21 -20.60 -4.11
CA CYS A 384 13.18 -19.63 -3.73
C CYS A 384 12.96 -18.57 -4.82
N LEU A 385 14.01 -18.07 -5.47
CA LEU A 385 13.89 -17.14 -6.59
C LEU A 385 13.29 -17.78 -7.84
N THR A 386 13.56 -19.07 -8.08
CA THR A 386 12.95 -19.85 -9.18
C THR A 386 11.44 -19.96 -8.96
N GLN A 387 11.02 -20.32 -7.75
CA GLN A 387 9.60 -20.33 -7.39
C GLN A 387 8.95 -18.95 -7.61
N TRP A 388 9.63 -17.86 -7.24
CA TRP A 388 9.09 -16.52 -7.48
C TRP A 388 9.01 -16.13 -8.96
N LEU A 389 9.85 -16.70 -9.83
CA LEU A 389 9.70 -16.57 -11.28
C LEU A 389 8.43 -17.30 -11.73
N ASP A 390 8.23 -18.54 -11.28
CA ASP A 390 7.07 -19.37 -11.63
C ASP A 390 5.75 -18.76 -11.16
N ASP A 391 5.74 -18.15 -9.97
CA ASP A 391 4.60 -17.43 -9.40
C ASP A 391 4.33 -16.07 -10.07
N GLY A 392 5.23 -15.63 -10.97
CA GLY A 392 5.17 -14.32 -11.62
C GLY A 392 5.51 -13.14 -10.70
N TRP A 393 6.03 -13.39 -9.49
CA TRP A 393 6.45 -12.35 -8.55
C TRP A 393 7.76 -11.70 -8.95
N LEU A 394 8.58 -12.44 -9.68
CA LEU A 394 9.86 -12.03 -10.24
C LEU A 394 9.82 -12.20 -11.76
N VAL A 395 10.57 -11.36 -12.46
CA VAL A 395 10.75 -11.42 -13.91
C VAL A 395 12.24 -11.47 -14.20
N TYR A 396 12.64 -12.31 -15.15
CA TYR A 396 14.01 -12.37 -15.66
C TYR A 396 14.10 -11.71 -17.04
N ASP A 397 14.92 -10.68 -17.15
CA ASP A 397 15.22 -9.98 -18.39
C ASP A 397 16.63 -10.39 -18.87
N PRO A 398 16.77 -11.21 -19.94
CA PRO A 398 18.07 -11.67 -20.41
C PRO A 398 18.90 -10.58 -21.11
N GLU A 399 18.23 -9.56 -21.66
CA GLU A 399 18.84 -8.49 -22.48
C GLU A 399 19.13 -7.18 -21.70
N ALA A 400 18.91 -7.19 -20.38
CA ALA A 400 18.92 -5.98 -19.53
C ALA A 400 20.31 -5.50 -19.07
#